data_AF-A0A0P9NX43-F1
#
_entry.id   AF-A0A0P9NX43-F1
#
_cell.length_a   1.000
_cell.length_b   1.000
_cell.length_c   1.000
_cell.angle_alpha   90.00
_cell.angle_beta   90.00
_cell.angle_gamma   90.00
#
_symmetry.space_group_name_H-M   'P 1'
#
loop_
_entity.id
_entity.type
_entity.pdbx_description
1 polymer ?
#
loop_
_entity_poly.entity_id
_entity_poly.type
_entity_poly.pdbx_seq_one_letter_code
_entity_poly.pdbx_strand_id
1 'polypeptide(L)'
;DANDLMVEFFERFSIDLNDYDPYRYFLEEGFNFFSFRRAKDRRGNIPLRVGMLYSALKARRWDTQAFEQATFSDAPLYERTEDIPIDGYKIKSR
;
A
#
# COMPACT_ATOMS: atom_id res chain seq x y z
N ASP A 1 10.70 6.47 -5.94
CA ASP A 1 9.46 7.09 -5.45
C ASP A 1 8.43 6.00 -5.11
N ALA A 2 7.32 6.33 -4.45
CA ALA A 2 6.29 5.37 -4.07
C ALA A 2 5.61 4.68 -5.27
N ASN A 3 5.58 5.35 -6.43
CA ASN A 3 5.18 4.70 -7.69
C ASN A 3 6.17 3.61 -8.11
N ASP A 4 7.48 3.87 -8.04
CA ASP A 4 8.50 2.87 -8.42
C ASP A 4 8.42 1.62 -7.56
N LEU A 5 8.14 1.79 -6.26
CA LEU A 5 7.92 0.67 -5.33
C LEU A 5 6.82 -0.27 -5.84
N MET A 6 5.70 0.29 -6.31
CA MET A 6 4.57 -0.52 -6.75
C MET A 6 4.86 -1.23 -8.07
N VAL A 7 5.56 -0.57 -8.99
CA VAL A 7 6.01 -1.20 -10.25
C VAL A 7 6.90 -2.42 -9.94
N GLU A 8 7.93 -2.23 -9.11
CA GLU A 8 8.82 -3.32 -8.73
C GLU A 8 8.07 -4.43 -7.98
N PHE A 9 7.15 -4.09 -7.08
CA PHE A 9 6.33 -5.05 -6.35
C PHE A 9 5.50 -5.94 -7.29
N PHE A 10 4.79 -5.34 -8.25
CA PHE A 10 3.97 -6.10 -9.19
C PHE A 10 4.80 -7.01 -10.08
N GLU A 11 5.92 -6.52 -10.60
CA GLU A 11 6.83 -7.29 -11.45
C GLU A 11 7.49 -8.43 -10.66
N ARG A 12 8.09 -8.12 -9.51
CA ARG A 12 8.85 -9.07 -8.68
C ARG A 12 8.01 -10.24 -8.20
N PHE A 13 6.75 -9.98 -7.88
CA PHE A 13 5.83 -10.98 -7.35
C PHE A 13 4.77 -11.43 -8.36
N SER A 14 4.87 -11.02 -9.62
CA SER A 14 3.95 -11.41 -10.70
C SER A 14 2.48 -11.26 -10.29
N ILE A 15 2.15 -10.09 -9.74
CA ILE A 15 0.81 -9.77 -9.25
C ILE A 15 -0.02 -9.26 -10.43
N ASP A 16 -1.21 -9.81 -10.61
CA ASP A 16 -2.19 -9.26 -11.55
C ASP A 16 -2.69 -7.89 -11.03
N LEU A 17 -2.54 -6.85 -11.86
CA LEU A 17 -2.95 -5.50 -11.50
C LEU A 17 -4.47 -5.37 -11.36
N ASN A 18 -5.27 -6.21 -12.04
CA ASN A 18 -6.73 -6.25 -11.96
C ASN A 18 -7.40 -4.85 -11.88
N ASP A 19 -7.75 -4.37 -10.69
CA ASP A 19 -8.42 -3.08 -10.44
C ASP A 19 -7.53 -2.01 -9.76
N TYR A 20 -6.21 -2.18 -9.82
CA TYR A 20 -5.25 -1.24 -9.24
C TYR A 20 -5.36 0.15 -9.87
N ASP A 21 -5.52 1.17 -9.02
CA ASP A 21 -5.52 2.58 -9.41
C ASP A 21 -4.55 3.39 -8.54
N PRO A 22 -3.41 3.85 -9.08
CA PRO A 22 -2.40 4.57 -8.31
C PRO A 22 -2.93 5.88 -7.71
N TYR A 23 -3.94 6.49 -8.34
CA TYR A 23 -4.56 7.73 -7.85
C TYR A 23 -5.40 7.54 -6.59
N ARG A 24 -5.64 6.30 -6.15
CA ARG A 24 -6.26 6.03 -4.85
C ARG A 24 -5.28 6.25 -3.70
N TYR A 25 -4.02 5.90 -3.93
CA TYR A 25 -3.01 5.76 -2.88
C TYR A 25 -1.97 6.88 -2.89
N PHE A 26 -1.67 7.43 -4.05
CA PHE A 26 -0.62 8.43 -4.21
C PHE A 26 -1.19 9.73 -4.75
N LEU A 27 -0.67 10.84 -4.23
CA LEU A 27 -0.86 12.15 -4.82
C LEU A 27 0.05 12.24 -6.05
N GLU A 28 -0.45 12.85 -7.12
CA GLU A 28 0.44 13.22 -8.23
C GLU A 28 1.50 14.20 -7.73
N GLU A 29 2.73 14.03 -8.20
CA GLU A 29 3.74 15.07 -8.03
C GLU A 29 3.31 16.33 -8.80
N GLY A 30 3.19 17.45 -8.09
CA GLY A 30 2.83 18.76 -8.65
C GLY A 30 1.42 19.26 -8.30
N PHE A 31 1.18 20.56 -8.55
CA PHE A 31 -0.11 21.19 -8.27
C PHE A 31 -1.10 20.95 -9.42
N ASN A 32 -2.01 19.99 -9.24
CA ASN A 32 -3.08 19.75 -10.19
C ASN A 32 -4.35 20.47 -9.75
N PHE A 33 -4.59 21.68 -10.30
CA PHE A 33 -5.75 22.52 -9.97
C PHE A 33 -7.09 21.78 -10.14
N PHE A 34 -7.20 20.79 -11.04
CA PHE A 34 -8.44 20.06 -11.29
C PHE A 34 -8.58 18.75 -10.50
N SER A 35 -7.66 18.45 -9.58
CA SER A 35 -7.73 17.25 -8.71
C SER A 35 -9.05 17.13 -7.94
N PHE A 36 -9.67 18.25 -7.57
CA PHE A 36 -11.00 18.28 -6.92
C PHE A 36 -12.15 17.79 -7.80
N ARG A 37 -11.97 17.64 -9.12
CA ARG A 37 -12.99 17.08 -10.03
C ARG A 37 -12.97 15.55 -10.06
N ARG A 38 -11.93 14.91 -9.53
CA ARG A 38 -11.86 13.44 -9.44
C ARG A 38 -12.86 12.90 -8.42
N ALA A 39 -13.29 11.66 -8.64
CA ALA A 39 -14.03 10.89 -7.65
C ALA A 39 -13.26 10.86 -6.32
N LYS A 40 -13.97 10.90 -5.18
CA LYS A 40 -13.38 11.14 -3.85
C LYS A 40 -12.31 10.11 -3.48
N ASP A 41 -12.51 8.88 -3.93
CA ASP A 41 -11.62 7.72 -3.76
C ASP A 41 -10.35 7.80 -4.61
N ARG A 42 -10.31 8.63 -5.67
CA ARG A 42 -9.17 8.79 -6.60
C ARG A 42 -8.35 10.06 -6.36
N ARG A 43 -8.34 10.55 -5.13
CA ARG A 43 -7.64 11.79 -4.73
C ARG A 43 -6.37 11.55 -3.91
N GLY A 44 -5.84 10.32 -3.91
CA GLY A 44 -4.63 9.97 -3.17
C GLY A 44 -4.81 9.97 -1.65
N ASN A 45 -6.06 9.89 -1.16
CA ASN A 45 -6.38 10.01 0.26
C ASN A 45 -6.54 8.64 0.96
N ILE A 46 -6.45 7.54 0.23
CA ILE A 46 -6.58 6.19 0.80
C ILE A 46 -5.17 5.71 1.16
N PRO A 47 -4.89 5.40 2.44
CA PRO A 47 -3.57 4.94 2.83
C PRO A 47 -3.27 3.56 2.23
N LEU A 48 -2.15 3.43 1.53
CA LEU A 48 -1.60 2.13 1.13
C LEU A 48 -1.02 1.42 2.36
N ARG A 49 -1.56 0.26 2.71
CA ARG A 49 -1.16 -0.51 3.90
C ARG A 49 -0.31 -1.71 3.51
N VAL A 50 0.67 -2.07 4.35
CA VAL A 50 1.50 -3.28 4.15
C VAL A 50 0.63 -4.55 4.11
N GLY A 51 -0.47 -4.58 4.87
CA GLY A 51 -1.44 -5.67 4.83
C GLY A 51 -2.12 -5.85 3.46
N MET A 52 -2.30 -4.77 2.68
CA MET A 52 -2.81 -4.85 1.30
C MET A 52 -1.79 -5.53 0.39
N LEU A 53 -0.51 -5.15 0.49
CA LEU A 53 0.59 -5.77 -0.25
C LEU A 53 0.69 -7.27 0.05
N TYR A 54 0.63 -7.64 1.34
CA TYR A 54 0.64 -9.04 1.76
C TYR A 54 -0.56 -9.84 1.23
N SER A 55 -1.75 -9.24 1.25
CA SER A 55 -2.97 -9.89 0.75
C SER A 55 -2.92 -10.05 -0.77
N ALA A 56 -2.45 -9.03 -1.49
CA ALA A 56 -2.23 -9.09 -2.93
C ALA A 56 -1.21 -10.18 -3.30
N LEU A 57 -0.11 -10.27 -2.53
CA LEU A 57 0.90 -11.30 -2.71
C LEU A 57 0.33 -12.72 -2.54
N LYS A 58 -0.48 -12.94 -1.50
CA LYS A 58 -1.14 -14.23 -1.27
C LYS A 58 -2.11 -14.60 -2.38
N ALA A 59 -2.91 -13.63 -2.84
CA ALA A 59 -3.90 -13.83 -3.89
C ALA A 59 -3.29 -13.81 -5.31
N ARG A 60 -2.02 -13.40 -5.45
CA ARG A 60 -1.34 -13.09 -6.73
C ARG A 60 -2.11 -12.08 -7.61
N ARG A 61 -2.94 -11.24 -7.00
CA ARG A 61 -3.73 -10.21 -7.68
C ARG A 61 -4.03 -9.05 -6.76
N TRP A 62 -4.24 -7.88 -7.34
CA TRP A 62 -4.79 -6.72 -6.66
C TRP A 62 -6.31 -6.83 -6.57
N ASP A 63 -6.89 -6.66 -5.38
CA ASP A 63 -8.34 -6.80 -5.17
C ASP A 63 -8.81 -5.70 -4.23
N THR A 64 -9.21 -4.57 -4.81
CA THR A 64 -9.60 -3.38 -4.04
C THR A 64 -10.83 -3.65 -3.18
N GLN A 65 -11.80 -4.43 -3.69
CA GLN A 65 -12.99 -4.79 -2.93
C GLN A 65 -12.65 -5.62 -1.69
N ALA A 66 -11.76 -6.61 -1.81
CA ALA A 66 -11.31 -7.39 -0.67
C ALA A 66 -10.58 -6.52 0.37
N PHE A 67 -9.80 -5.52 -0.06
CA PHE A 67 -9.12 -4.61 0.87
C PHE A 67 -10.08 -3.69 1.62
N GLU A 68 -11.13 -3.21 0.97
CA GLU A 68 -12.16 -2.37 1.61
C GLU A 68 -13.00 -3.14 2.62
N GLN A 69 -13.18 -4.45 2.41
CA GLN A 69 -13.89 -5.34 3.34
C GLN A 69 -12.99 -5.84 4.48
N ALA A 70 -11.67 -5.82 4.29
CA ALA A 70 -10.71 -6.25 5.29
C ALA A 70 -10.52 -5.20 6.39
N THR A 71 -10.51 -5.65 7.64
CA THR A 71 -10.07 -4.82 8.76
C THR A 71 -8.58 -5.00 8.96
N PHE A 72 -7.79 -3.97 8.62
CA PHE A 72 -6.36 -3.96 8.91
C PHE A 72 -6.12 -3.37 10.31
N SER A 73 -5.33 -4.08 11.11
CA SER A 73 -4.90 -3.57 12.41
C SER A 73 -3.89 -2.42 12.23
N ASP A 74 -4.02 -1.39 13.05
CA ASP A 74 -3.01 -0.34 13.22
C ASP A 74 -1.99 -0.69 14.32
N ALA A 75 -2.22 -1.80 15.04
CA ALA A 75 -1.27 -2.29 16.04
C ALA A 75 0.02 -2.79 15.35
N PRO A 76 1.20 -2.56 15.98
CA PRO A 76 2.45 -3.07 15.45
C PRO A 76 2.43 -4.60 15.39
N LEU A 77 3.06 -5.16 14.34
CA LEU A 77 3.19 -6.62 14.20
C LEU A 77 4.18 -7.21 15.19
N TYR A 78 5.19 -6.43 15.60
CA TYR A 78 6.22 -6.81 16.55
C TYR A 78 6.34 -5.72 17.62
N GLU A 79 6.21 -6.11 18.88
CA GLU A 79 6.37 -5.20 20.03
C GLU A 79 7.85 -4.97 20.38
N ARG A 80 8.71 -5.96 20.09
CA ARG A 80 10.13 -5.93 20.42
C ARG A 80 10.99 -6.09 19.17
N THR A 81 12.16 -5.47 19.20
CA THR A 81 13.11 -5.52 18.07
C THR A 81 13.60 -6.96 17.81
N GLU A 82 13.77 -7.75 18.87
CA GLU A 82 14.23 -9.14 18.77
C GLU A 82 13.25 -10.09 18.07
N ASP A 83 11.97 -9.71 17.97
CA ASP A 83 10.95 -10.51 17.30
C ASP A 83 10.92 -10.27 15.78
N ILE A 84 11.64 -9.25 15.29
CA ILE A 84 11.63 -8.88 13.87
C ILE A 84 12.55 -9.85 13.10
N PRO A 85 12.04 -10.56 12.07
CA PRO A 85 12.81 -11.53 11.28
C PRO A 85 13.70 -10.84 10.23
N ILE A 86 14.34 -9.72 10.61
CA ILE A 86 15.20 -8.91 9.76
C ILE A 86 16.41 -8.50 10.60
N ASP A 87 17.59 -8.96 10.19
CA ASP A 87 18.82 -8.66 10.90
C ASP A 87 19.17 -7.15 10.84
N GLY A 88 19.69 -6.62 11.95
CA GLY A 88 20.14 -5.24 12.07
C GLY A 88 19.04 -4.17 12.16
N TYR A 89 17.76 -4.51 12.01
CA TYR A 89 16.67 -3.54 12.19
C TYR A 89 16.45 -3.24 13.68
N LYS A 90 16.19 -1.98 14.03
CA LYS A 90 15.86 -1.56 15.41
C LYS A 90 14.60 -0.70 15.42
N ILE A 91 13.62 -1.07 16.25
CA ILE A 91 12.45 -0.23 16.47
C ILE A 91 12.93 1.06 17.15
N LYS A 92 12.70 2.20 16.51
CA LYS A 92 12.95 3.50 17.11
C LYS A 92 11.70 3.90 17.89
N SER A 93 11.80 4.05 19.21
CA SER A 93 10.79 4.79 19.96
C SER A 93 10.89 6.26 19.57
N ARG A 94 9.74 6.88 19.30
CA ARG A 94 9.65 8.34 19.08
C ARG A 94 9.91 9.11 20.36
#